data_AF-A0A4P8TGA7-F1
#
_entry.id   AF-A0A4P8TGA7-F1
#
_cell.length_a   1.000
_cell.length_b   1.000
_cell.length_c   1.000
_cell.angle_alpha   90.00
_cell.angle_beta   90.00
_cell.angle_gamma   90.00
#
_symmetry.space_group_name_H-M   'P 1'
#
loop_
_entity.id
_entity.type
_entity.pdbx_description
1 polymer ?
#
loop_
_entity_poly.entity_id
_entity_poly.type
_entity_poly.pdbx_seq_one_letter_code
_entity_poly.pdbx_strand_id
1 'polypeptide(L)'
;MTLPPPPVEPSGSDAPPTVPTSSVPVPPSYRVVPPPAHLLTPEHFPTTVTRDGRIAWAFGLLGFIGFPGLATIVMSITLVILGLVQRGKNPVARAVGRRAAIFGAISLLATVVFFVLIFAVWPALEEAGVVSGDSVPMMFLMVPLAVWVAFGAPITGVVMGIVALTRPVSREKAERIYAAAGR
;
A
#
# COMPACT_ATOMS: atom_id res chain seq x y z
N MET A 1 -14.26 -75.89 -66.29
CA MET A 1 -12.82 -75.78 -65.97
C MET A 1 -12.42 -74.33 -66.14
N THR A 2 -12.21 -73.64 -65.02
CA THR A 2 -11.75 -72.25 -64.94
C THR A 2 -10.79 -72.20 -63.75
N LEU A 3 -9.56 -71.76 -64.01
CA LEU A 3 -8.43 -71.74 -63.07
C LEU A 3 -8.67 -70.69 -61.95
N PRO A 4 -8.15 -70.91 -60.72
CA PRO A 4 -8.18 -69.89 -59.68
C PRO A 4 -7.13 -68.79 -59.94
N PRO A 5 -7.42 -67.52 -59.57
CA PRO A 5 -6.43 -66.45 -59.65
C PRO A 5 -5.36 -66.55 -58.52
N PRO A 6 -4.13 -66.05 -58.77
CA PRO A 6 -2.99 -66.15 -57.86
C PRO A 6 -3.06 -65.18 -56.65
N PRO A 7 -2.24 -65.42 -55.60
CA PRO A 7 -2.32 -64.73 -54.32
C PRO A 7 -1.73 -63.31 -54.37
N VAL A 8 -2.36 -62.39 -53.62
CA VAL A 8 -1.89 -61.00 -53.44
C VAL A 8 -1.21 -60.87 -52.08
N GLU A 9 0.10 -60.65 -52.08
CA GLU A 9 0.85 -60.12 -50.94
C GLU A 9 0.81 -58.58 -50.96
N PRO A 10 0.59 -57.94 -49.80
CA PRO A 10 1.19 -56.63 -49.49
C PRO A 10 2.21 -56.84 -48.35
N SER A 11 3.53 -56.75 -48.59
CA SER A 11 4.36 -55.54 -48.78
C SER A 11 4.26 -54.49 -47.67
N GLY A 12 5.37 -54.30 -46.95
CA GLY A 12 5.74 -53.07 -46.23
C GLY A 12 5.27 -53.01 -44.77
N SER A 13 6.13 -53.30 -43.78
CA SER A 13 7.16 -52.41 -43.21
C SER A 13 6.64 -51.61 -42.01
N ASP A 14 7.35 -51.81 -40.90
CA ASP A 14 7.18 -51.27 -39.56
C ASP A 14 6.81 -49.77 -39.47
N ALA A 15 5.80 -49.47 -38.64
CA ALA A 15 5.67 -48.20 -37.94
C ALA A 15 5.29 -48.48 -36.47
N PRO A 16 5.97 -47.89 -35.47
CA PRO A 16 5.77 -48.22 -34.06
C PRO A 16 4.40 -47.74 -33.55
N PRO A 17 3.82 -48.41 -32.53
CA PRO A 17 2.53 -48.03 -31.98
C PRO A 17 2.61 -46.63 -31.36
N THR A 18 1.80 -45.72 -31.90
CA THR A 18 1.54 -44.40 -31.33
C THR A 18 0.88 -44.57 -29.96
N VAL A 19 1.65 -44.31 -28.90
CA VAL A 19 1.13 -44.13 -27.55
C VAL A 19 0.15 -42.95 -27.59
N PRO A 20 -1.11 -43.08 -27.14
CA PRO A 20 -1.96 -41.93 -26.97
C PRO A 20 -1.39 -41.06 -25.86
N THR A 21 -0.76 -39.95 -26.23
CA THR A 21 -0.39 -38.88 -25.31
C THR A 21 -1.68 -38.41 -24.65
N SER A 22 -1.87 -38.80 -23.39
CA SER A 22 -2.93 -38.28 -22.53
C SER A 22 -2.75 -36.76 -22.47
N SER A 23 -3.52 -36.04 -23.28
CA SER A 23 -3.69 -34.60 -23.18
C SER A 23 -4.48 -34.34 -21.90
N VAL A 24 -3.78 -34.35 -20.77
CA VAL A 24 -4.34 -33.80 -19.53
C VAL A 24 -4.71 -32.34 -19.84
N PRO A 25 -6.00 -31.97 -19.80
CA PRO A 25 -6.39 -30.59 -20.00
C PRO A 25 -5.79 -29.81 -18.84
N VAL A 26 -4.81 -28.94 -19.13
CA VAL A 26 -4.37 -27.95 -18.15
C VAL A 26 -5.60 -27.09 -17.84
N PRO A 27 -6.11 -27.08 -16.60
CA PRO A 27 -7.28 -26.28 -16.28
C PRO A 27 -6.96 -24.82 -16.62
N PRO A 28 -7.89 -24.08 -17.26
CA PRO A 28 -7.68 -22.68 -17.54
C PRO A 28 -7.37 -22.01 -16.20
N SER A 29 -6.19 -21.40 -16.11
CA SER A 29 -5.85 -20.54 -14.98
C SER A 29 -6.86 -19.41 -14.98
N TYR A 30 -7.91 -19.54 -14.18
CA TYR A 30 -8.86 -18.46 -13.92
C TYR A 30 -8.05 -17.35 -13.27
N ARG A 31 -7.51 -16.43 -14.10
CA ARG A 31 -7.23 -15.07 -13.64
C ARG A 31 -8.57 -14.55 -13.20
N VAL A 32 -8.81 -14.59 -11.89
CA VAL A 32 -9.91 -13.87 -11.25
C VAL A 32 -9.63 -12.41 -11.50
N VAL A 33 -10.10 -11.90 -12.64
CA VAL A 33 -10.10 -10.47 -12.93
C VAL A 33 -10.95 -9.87 -11.83
N PRO A 34 -10.38 -9.01 -10.96
CA PRO A 34 -11.14 -8.39 -9.89
C PRO A 34 -12.33 -7.66 -10.51
N PRO A 35 -13.56 -7.86 -10.01
CA PRO A 35 -14.69 -7.10 -10.50
C PRO A 35 -14.39 -5.60 -10.35
N PRO A 36 -14.73 -4.78 -11.35
CA PRO A 36 -14.47 -3.36 -11.32
C PRO A 36 -15.18 -2.73 -10.12
N ALA A 37 -14.58 -1.71 -9.52
CA ALA A 37 -14.93 -1.22 -8.19
C ALA A 37 -16.37 -0.72 -8.01
N HIS A 38 -17.09 -0.46 -9.11
CA HIS A 38 -18.50 -0.08 -9.13
C HIS A 38 -19.46 -1.28 -8.99
N LEU A 39 -18.98 -2.52 -9.15
CA LEU A 39 -19.76 -3.76 -9.01
C LEU A 39 -19.49 -4.48 -7.68
N LEU A 40 -18.65 -3.92 -6.80
CA LEU A 40 -18.37 -4.51 -5.50
C LEU A 40 -19.57 -4.29 -4.57
N THR A 41 -20.41 -5.30 -4.42
CA THR A 41 -21.40 -5.37 -3.35
C THR A 41 -20.71 -5.60 -2.00
N PRO A 42 -21.26 -5.07 -0.88
CA PRO A 42 -20.66 -5.22 0.44
C PRO A 42 -20.36 -6.67 0.84
N GLU A 43 -21.15 -7.62 0.34
CA GLU A 43 -21.04 -9.05 0.62
C GLU A 43 -19.80 -9.71 0.01
N HIS A 44 -19.28 -9.17 -1.11
CA HIS A 44 -18.11 -9.70 -1.82
C HIS A 44 -16.87 -8.81 -1.67
N PHE A 45 -16.83 -7.97 -0.63
CA PHE A 45 -15.72 -7.05 -0.42
C PHE A 45 -14.43 -7.82 -0.07
N PRO A 46 -13.40 -7.75 -0.92
CA PRO A 46 -12.12 -8.42 -0.69
C PRO A 46 -11.35 -7.67 0.39
N THR A 47 -11.28 -8.20 1.61
CA THR A 47 -10.61 -7.60 2.79
C THR A 47 -9.08 -7.60 2.70
N THR A 48 -8.52 -7.55 1.50
CA THR A 48 -7.07 -7.56 1.31
C THR A 48 -6.51 -6.17 1.60
N VAL A 49 -5.33 -6.12 2.21
CA VAL A 49 -4.66 -4.88 2.69
C VAL A 49 -4.54 -3.82 1.58
N THR A 50 -4.41 -4.25 0.31
CA THR A 50 -4.30 -3.41 -0.89
C THR A 50 -5.63 -2.84 -1.40
N ARG A 51 -6.76 -3.48 -1.10
CA ARG A 51 -8.11 -3.06 -1.52
C ARG A 51 -8.85 -2.28 -0.43
N ASP A 52 -8.46 -2.41 0.83
CA ASP A 52 -9.07 -1.67 1.96
C ASP A 52 -8.41 -0.31 2.22
N GLY A 53 -7.31 -0.02 1.52
CA GLY A 53 -6.49 1.18 1.71
C GLY A 53 -5.57 1.17 2.93
N ARG A 54 -5.57 0.06 3.67
CA ARG A 54 -4.70 -0.19 4.83
C ARG A 54 -3.22 -0.24 4.47
N ILE A 55 -2.89 -0.52 3.21
CA ILE A 55 -1.49 -0.57 2.75
C ILE A 55 -0.73 0.71 3.04
N ALA A 56 -1.34 1.90 2.90
CA ALA A 56 -0.64 3.15 3.23
C ALA A 56 -0.17 3.14 4.70
N TRP A 57 -1.07 2.77 5.60
CA TRP A 57 -0.75 2.68 7.02
C TRP A 57 0.26 1.59 7.35
N ALA A 58 0.28 0.46 6.64
CA ALA A 58 1.31 -0.57 6.84
C ALA A 58 2.74 -0.05 6.65
N PHE A 59 2.92 0.94 5.76
CA PHE A 59 4.20 1.64 5.60
C PHE A 59 4.54 2.59 6.76
N GLY A 60 3.64 2.77 7.73
CA GLY A 60 3.94 3.37 9.02
C GLY A 60 5.04 2.64 9.80
N LEU A 61 5.29 1.36 9.49
CA LEU A 61 6.42 0.61 10.04
C LEU A 61 7.80 1.15 9.60
N LEU A 62 7.86 1.97 8.54
CA LEU A 62 9.09 2.68 8.16
C LEU A 62 9.55 3.67 9.26
N GLY A 63 8.68 4.02 10.21
CA GLY A 63 9.04 4.76 11.40
C GLY A 63 10.10 4.09 12.29
N PHE A 64 10.40 2.80 12.10
CA PHE A 64 11.48 2.09 12.81
C PHE A 64 12.88 2.34 12.24
N ILE A 65 13.02 2.98 11.07
CA ILE A 65 14.33 3.19 10.45
C ILE A 65 15.16 4.11 11.37
N GLY A 66 16.37 3.69 11.73
CA GLY A 66 17.08 4.12 12.94
C GLY A 66 17.38 5.62 13.15
N PHE A 67 17.10 6.51 12.20
CA PHE A 67 17.24 7.95 12.40
C PHE A 67 15.85 8.63 12.49
N PRO A 68 15.44 9.12 13.67
CA PRO A 68 14.05 9.55 13.91
C PRO A 68 13.50 10.58 12.93
N GLY A 69 14.27 11.62 12.60
CA GLY A 69 13.83 12.66 11.66
C GLY A 69 13.70 12.15 10.23
N LEU A 70 14.63 11.29 9.79
CA LEU A 70 14.64 10.74 8.42
C LEU A 70 13.53 9.69 8.27
N ALA A 71 13.32 8.86 9.29
CA ALA A 71 12.22 7.90 9.34
C ALA A 71 10.87 8.60 9.21
N THR A 72 10.67 9.70 9.95
CA THR A 72 9.45 10.51 9.84
C THR A 72 9.26 11.06 8.43
N ILE A 73 10.31 11.58 7.78
CA ILE A 73 10.23 12.09 6.40
C ILE A 73 9.82 10.96 5.43
N VAL A 74 10.56 9.86 5.43
CA VAL A 74 10.34 8.74 4.50
C VAL A 74 8.95 8.14 4.70
N MET A 75 8.55 7.90 5.95
CA MET A 75 7.21 7.42 6.30
C MET A 75 6.13 8.40 5.82
N SER A 76 6.29 9.69 6.10
CA SER A 76 5.29 10.72 5.77
C SER A 76 5.09 10.85 4.25
N ILE A 77 6.17 10.87 3.49
CA ILE A 77 6.13 10.86 2.01
C ILE A 77 5.41 9.61 1.51
N THR A 78 5.76 8.44 2.06
CA THR A 78 5.13 7.17 1.67
C THR A 78 3.63 7.16 1.93
N LEU A 79 3.19 7.68 3.08
CA LEU A 79 1.78 7.80 3.44
C LEU A 79 1.01 8.76 2.51
N VAL A 80 1.63 9.87 2.12
CA VAL A 80 1.06 10.82 1.15
C VAL A 80 0.89 10.13 -0.21
N ILE A 81 1.95 9.54 -0.76
CA ILE A 81 1.92 8.91 -2.08
C ILE A 81 0.90 7.76 -2.11
N LEU A 82 0.99 6.82 -1.16
CA LEU A 82 0.08 5.67 -1.13
C LEU A 82 -1.36 6.08 -0.85
N GLY A 83 -1.58 7.08 0.01
CA GLY A 83 -2.91 7.60 0.28
C GLY A 83 -3.55 8.28 -0.93
N LEU A 84 -2.75 8.95 -1.77
CA LEU A 84 -3.20 9.53 -3.04
C LEU A 84 -3.48 8.46 -4.10
N VAL A 85 -2.58 7.48 -4.26
CA VAL A 85 -2.74 6.36 -5.20
C VAL A 85 -4.02 5.55 -4.93
N GLN A 86 -4.44 5.45 -3.67
CA GLN A 86 -5.66 4.73 -3.30
C GLN A 86 -6.96 5.44 -3.66
N ARG A 87 -6.94 6.73 -4.04
CA ARG A 87 -8.15 7.50 -4.36
C ARG A 87 -8.93 6.92 -5.55
N GLY A 88 -8.24 6.26 -6.48
CA GLY A 88 -8.82 5.68 -7.69
C GLY A 88 -9.36 4.25 -7.55
N LYS A 89 -9.19 3.59 -6.38
CA LYS A 89 -9.53 2.16 -6.23
C LYS A 89 -10.99 1.94 -5.87
N ASN A 90 -11.41 2.29 -4.66
CA ASN A 90 -12.77 2.12 -4.15
C ASN A 90 -13.05 3.20 -3.07
N PRO A 91 -14.32 3.47 -2.70
CA PRO A 91 -14.63 4.54 -1.73
C PRO A 91 -14.04 4.27 -0.33
N VAL A 92 -13.92 3.00 0.08
CA VAL A 92 -13.30 2.61 1.35
C VAL A 92 -11.80 2.93 1.37
N ALA A 93 -11.03 2.49 0.38
CA ALA A 93 -9.61 2.83 0.29
C ALA A 93 -9.39 4.32 0.06
N ARG A 94 -10.30 5.01 -0.64
CA ARG A 94 -10.25 6.47 -0.75
C ARG A 94 -10.36 7.14 0.62
N ALA A 95 -11.30 6.71 1.46
CA ALA A 95 -11.49 7.29 2.79
C ALA A 95 -10.31 6.98 3.73
N VAL A 96 -9.85 5.72 3.76
CA VAL A 96 -8.73 5.27 4.61
C VAL A 96 -7.41 5.88 4.12
N GLY A 97 -7.15 5.83 2.81
CA GLY A 97 -5.98 6.43 2.17
C GLY A 97 -5.92 7.94 2.32
N ARG A 98 -7.06 8.65 2.28
CA ARG A 98 -7.10 10.09 2.57
C ARG A 98 -6.63 10.41 3.98
N ARG A 99 -7.03 9.61 4.98
CA ARG A 99 -6.57 9.80 6.38
C ARG A 99 -5.07 9.57 6.51
N ALA A 100 -4.55 8.52 5.87
CA ALA A 100 -3.12 8.26 5.81
C ALA A 100 -2.36 9.44 5.17
N ALA A 101 -2.83 9.93 4.03
CA ALA A 101 -2.22 11.06 3.34
C ALA A 101 -2.24 12.35 4.16
N ILE A 102 -3.34 12.65 4.86
CA ILE A 102 -3.43 13.83 5.74
C ILE A 102 -2.43 13.71 6.89
N PHE A 103 -2.37 12.56 7.55
CA PHE A 103 -1.42 12.33 8.64
C PHE A 103 0.03 12.46 8.15
N GLY A 104 0.36 11.87 6.99
CA GLY A 104 1.66 12.02 6.34
C GLY A 104 1.96 13.48 6.00
N ALA A 105 1.02 14.21 5.42
CA ALA A 105 1.23 15.62 5.05
C ALA A 105 1.47 16.52 6.28
N ILE A 106 0.69 16.35 7.35
CA ILE A 106 0.86 17.10 8.61
C ILE A 106 2.21 16.76 9.24
N SER A 107 2.56 15.48 9.31
CA SER A 107 3.83 15.03 9.90
C SER A 107 5.03 15.51 9.08
N LEU A 108 4.94 15.50 7.75
CA LEU A 108 5.96 16.04 6.86
C LEU A 108 6.12 17.55 7.06
N LEU A 109 5.02 18.29 7.08
CA LEU A 109 5.03 19.73 7.30
C LEU A 109 5.68 20.08 8.64
N ALA A 110 5.26 19.42 9.73
CA ALA A 110 5.85 19.61 11.06
C ALA A 110 7.36 19.33 11.06
N THR A 111 7.80 18.29 10.34
CA THR A 111 9.22 17.93 10.24
C THR A 111 10.02 18.93 9.43
N VAL A 112 9.47 19.41 8.30
CA VAL A 112 10.12 20.47 7.50
C VAL A 112 10.21 21.76 8.29
N VAL A 113 9.12 22.17 8.95
CA VAL A 113 9.09 23.37 9.81
C VAL A 113 10.13 23.24 10.93
N PHE A 114 10.25 22.07 11.57
CA PHE A 114 11.26 21.82 12.58
C PHE A 114 12.68 22.05 12.06
N PHE A 115 13.02 21.43 10.92
CA PHE A 115 14.36 21.55 10.35
C PHE A 115 14.67 22.96 9.83
N VAL A 116 13.69 23.63 9.22
CA VAL A 116 13.84 25.03 8.80
C VAL A 116 14.06 25.93 10.02
N LEU A 117 13.32 25.70 11.10
CA LEU A 117 13.47 26.51 12.31
C LEU A 117 14.85 26.31 12.96
N ILE A 118 15.34 25.07 13.06
CA ILE A 118 16.60 24.77 13.75
C ILE A 118 17.85 25.10 12.91
N PHE A 119 17.81 24.91 11.58
CA PHE A 119 19.00 25.06 10.72
C PHE A 119 19.03 26.34 9.91
N ALA A 120 17.92 27.05 9.75
CA ALA A 120 17.88 28.29 8.96
C ALA A 120 17.43 29.48 9.80
N VAL A 121 16.24 29.41 10.41
CA VAL A 121 15.67 30.57 11.10
C VAL A 121 16.41 30.88 12.40
N TRP A 122 16.68 29.89 13.23
CA TRP A 122 17.35 30.10 14.51
C TRP A 122 18.77 30.67 14.34
N PRO A 123 19.67 30.07 13.54
CA PRO A 123 21.00 30.63 13.32
C PRO A 123 20.96 32.04 12.75
N ALA A 124 20.02 32.32 11.82
CA ALA A 124 19.88 33.65 11.22
C ALA A 124 19.43 34.71 12.24
N LEU A 125 18.53 34.36 13.17
CA LEU A 125 18.08 35.28 14.22
C LEU A 125 19.15 35.51 15.28
N GLU A 126 19.96 34.49 15.58
CA GLU A 126 21.10 34.59 16.50
C GLU A 126 22.20 35.49 15.91
N GLU A 127 22.55 35.29 14.62
CA GLU A 127 23.52 36.13 13.91
C GLU A 127 23.05 37.60 13.80
N ALA A 128 21.74 37.81 13.62
CA ALA A 128 21.15 39.15 13.61
C ALA A 128 21.03 39.80 15.00
N GLY A 129 21.40 39.09 16.08
CA GLY A 129 21.28 39.58 17.46
C GLY A 129 19.84 39.77 17.95
N VAL A 130 18.86 39.18 17.27
CA VAL A 130 17.42 39.29 17.61
C VAL A 130 17.06 38.38 18.78
N VAL A 131 17.73 37.24 18.90
CA VAL A 131 17.59 36.28 20.00
C VAL A 131 18.95 35.90 20.55
N SER A 132 19.01 35.73 21.86
CA SER A 132 20.15 35.10 22.52
C SER A 132 20.04 33.57 22.41
N GLY A 133 21.19 32.89 22.40
CA GLY A 133 21.27 31.42 22.39
C GLY A 133 20.48 30.75 23.53
N ASP A 134 20.25 31.46 24.64
CA ASP A 134 19.49 30.99 25.80
C ASP A 134 18.01 31.39 25.77
N SER A 135 17.45 31.79 24.62
CA SER A 135 16.09 32.32 24.58
C SER A 135 15.02 31.24 24.87
N VAL A 136 14.52 31.29 26.11
CA VAL A 136 13.48 30.40 26.65
C VAL A 136 12.19 30.36 25.79
N PRO A 137 11.68 31.45 25.20
CA PRO A 137 10.45 31.42 24.40
C PRO A 137 10.51 30.46 23.21
N MET A 138 11.67 30.35 22.55
CA MET A 138 11.81 29.48 21.39
C MET A 138 11.86 28.01 21.79
N MET A 139 12.39 27.68 22.97
CA MET A 139 12.39 26.31 23.48
C MET A 139 10.97 25.77 23.68
N PHE A 140 10.00 26.61 24.09
CA PHE A 140 8.60 26.21 24.21
C PHE A 140 7.95 25.79 22.89
N LEU A 141 8.47 26.28 21.76
CA LEU A 141 8.04 25.85 20.43
C LEU A 141 8.87 24.66 19.93
N MET A 142 10.20 24.72 20.08
CA MET A 142 11.13 23.73 19.54
C MET A 142 11.02 22.38 20.23
N VAL A 143 10.88 22.35 21.57
CA VAL A 143 10.88 21.08 22.33
C VAL A 143 9.68 20.20 21.99
N PRO A 144 8.42 20.68 22.01
CA PRO A 144 7.29 19.86 21.61
C PRO A 144 7.41 19.37 20.16
N LEU A 145 7.92 20.22 19.26
CA LEU A 145 8.09 19.88 17.86
C LEU A 145 9.19 18.81 17.67
N ALA A 146 10.30 18.92 18.40
CA ALA A 146 11.36 17.91 18.43
C ALA A 146 10.83 16.57 18.96
N VAL A 147 10.06 16.58 20.06
CA VAL A 147 9.43 15.37 20.63
C VAL A 147 8.48 14.74 19.62
N TRP A 148 7.69 15.54 18.90
CA TRP A 148 6.81 15.04 17.85
C TRP A 148 7.60 14.39 16.70
N VAL A 149 8.61 15.08 16.16
CA VAL A 149 9.41 14.60 15.03
C VAL A 149 10.23 13.35 15.39
N ALA A 150 10.78 13.30 16.60
CA ALA A 150 11.66 12.22 17.04
C ALA A 150 10.90 11.00 17.58
N PHE A 151 9.75 11.20 18.21
CA PHE A 151 9.03 10.11 18.89
C PHE A 151 7.57 10.05 18.49
N GLY A 152 6.85 11.16 18.57
CA GLY A 152 5.40 11.19 18.38
C GLY A 152 4.94 10.64 17.03
N ALA A 153 5.47 11.19 15.93
CA ALA A 153 5.13 10.77 14.58
C ALA A 153 5.59 9.34 14.26
N PRO A 154 6.86 8.93 14.53
CA PRO A 154 7.30 7.54 14.35
C PRO A 154 6.46 6.52 15.11
N ILE A 155 6.22 6.74 16.41
CA ILE A 155 5.45 5.82 17.25
C ILE A 155 4.02 5.71 16.72
N THR A 156 3.39 6.84 16.41
CA THR A 156 2.02 6.86 15.86
C THR A 156 1.95 6.10 14.53
N GLY A 157 2.93 6.32 13.65
CA GLY A 157 3.05 5.60 12.38
C GLY A 157 3.17 4.10 12.56
N VAL A 158 4.05 3.66 13.47
CA VAL A 158 4.24 2.24 13.81
C VAL A 158 2.96 1.63 14.36
N VAL A 159 2.33 2.26 15.36
CA VAL A 159 1.09 1.78 15.97
C VAL A 159 -0.01 1.64 14.91
N MET A 160 -0.18 2.67 14.08
CA MET A 160 -1.17 2.62 13.01
C MET A 160 -0.83 1.58 11.94
N GLY A 161 0.45 1.33 11.66
CA GLY A 161 0.89 0.25 10.78
C GLY A 161 0.56 -1.12 11.33
N ILE A 162 0.78 -1.36 12.62
CA ILE A 162 0.39 -2.60 13.29
C ILE A 162 -1.13 -2.79 13.24
N VAL A 163 -1.91 -1.75 13.57
CA VAL A 163 -3.38 -1.80 13.48
C VAL A 163 -3.83 -2.08 12.05
N ALA A 164 -3.20 -1.45 11.07
CA ALA A 164 -3.49 -1.64 9.66
C ALA A 164 -3.08 -2.99 9.11
N LEU A 165 -2.22 -3.76 9.79
CA LEU A 165 -1.93 -5.15 9.44
C LEU A 165 -2.84 -6.13 10.19
N THR A 166 -3.15 -5.85 11.45
CA THR A 166 -3.88 -6.77 12.34
C THR A 166 -5.40 -6.68 12.23
N ARG A 167 -5.99 -5.51 11.96
CA ARG A 167 -7.44 -5.30 11.98
C ARG A 167 -8.03 -4.99 10.59
N PRO A 168 -8.66 -5.97 9.90
CA PRO A 168 -9.37 -5.71 8.64
C PRO A 168 -10.54 -4.76 8.84
N VAL A 169 -10.94 -4.10 7.75
CA VAL A 169 -12.12 -3.21 7.78
C VAL A 169 -13.35 -4.09 7.96
N SER A 170 -14.16 -3.82 9.00
CA SER A 170 -15.41 -4.56 9.21
C SER A 170 -16.42 -4.26 8.10
N ARG A 171 -17.25 -5.25 7.78
CA ARG A 171 -18.26 -5.16 6.72
C ARG A 171 -19.24 -3.99 6.96
N GLU A 172 -19.74 -3.85 8.19
CA GLU A 172 -20.59 -2.72 8.61
C GLU A 172 -19.94 -1.35 8.39
N LYS A 173 -18.61 -1.26 8.53
CA LYS A 173 -17.88 -0.01 8.29
C LYS A 173 -17.72 0.25 6.80
N ALA A 174 -17.49 -0.79 5.99
CA ALA A 174 -17.47 -0.67 4.54
C ALA A 174 -18.85 -0.22 4.02
N GLU A 175 -19.94 -0.87 4.45
CA GLU A 175 -21.32 -0.53 4.08
C GLU A 175 -21.66 0.93 4.37
N ARG A 176 -21.32 1.44 5.57
CA ARG A 176 -21.51 2.85 5.92
C ARG A 176 -20.76 3.80 4.98
N ILE A 177 -19.53 3.45 4.58
CA ILE A 177 -18.74 4.27 3.67
C ILE A 177 -19.31 4.25 2.26
N TYR A 178 -19.77 3.09 1.78
CA TYR A 178 -20.44 2.97 0.48
C TYR A 178 -21.77 3.74 0.47
N ALA A 179 -22.59 3.65 1.52
CA ALA A 179 -23.85 4.38 1.66
C ALA A 179 -23.66 5.91 1.79
N ALA A 180 -22.49 6.36 2.23
CA ALA A 180 -22.13 7.77 2.28
C ALA A 180 -21.53 8.29 0.95
N ALA A 181 -21.01 7.40 0.09
CA ALA A 181 -20.38 7.76 -1.18
C ALA A 181 -21.35 7.72 -2.38
N GLY A 182 -22.51 7.07 -2.23
CA GLY A 182 -23.59 7.03 -3.22
C GLY A 182 -24.65 8.12 -3.07
N ARG A 183 -24.44 9.08 -2.16
CA ARG A 183 -25.21 10.33 -2.05
C ARG A 183 -24.37 11.47 -2.59
#